data_AF-A0A3E5FSI2-F1
#
_entry.id   AF-A0A3E5FSI2-F1
#
_cell.length_a   1.000
_cell.length_b   1.000
_cell.length_c   1.000
_cell.angle_alpha   90.00
_cell.angle_beta   90.00
_cell.angle_gamma   90.00
#
_symmetry.space_group_name_H-M   'P 1'
#
loop_
_entity.id
_entity.type
_entity.pdbx_description
1 polymer ?
#
loop_
_entity_poly.entity_id
_entity_poly.type
_entity_poly.pdbx_seq_one_letter_code
_entity_poly.pdbx_strand_id
1 'polypeptide(L)' 'MDKININDFPSLDGVSLIPTKTLQLIIDIYNDEVEKEMYNFENAVKKKAHLIKEGKAKAYSDDEFFELLDREGL' A
#
# COMPACT_ATOMS: atom_id res chain seq x y z
N MET A 1 0.43 1.42 3.12
CA MET A 1 -0.33 1.16 4.36
C MET A 1 0.43 0.11 5.13
N ASP A 2 0.66 0.34 6.42
CA ASP A 2 1.32 -0.65 7.27
C ASP A 2 0.29 -1.63 7.81
N LYS A 3 0.71 -2.89 8.00
CA LYS A 3 -0.10 -3.90 8.67
C LYS A 3 -0.34 -3.50 10.12
N ILE A 4 -1.54 -3.75 10.62
CA ILE A 4 -1.90 -3.49 12.02
C ILE A 4 -1.78 -4.77 12.86
N ASN A 5 -1.47 -4.59 14.14
CA ASN A 5 -1.30 -5.64 15.13
C ASN A 5 -2.28 -5.43 16.30
N ILE A 6 -2.57 -6.50 17.03
CA ILE A 6 -3.44 -6.44 18.21
C ILE A 6 -2.92 -5.48 19.29
N ASN A 7 -1.60 -5.28 19.36
CA ASN A 7 -0.95 -4.37 20.30
C ASN A 7 -1.13 -2.89 19.95
N ASP A 8 -1.63 -2.58 18.75
CA ASP A 8 -1.90 -1.20 18.33
C ASP A 8 -3.23 -0.67 18.93
N PHE A 9 -4.00 -1.54 19.60
CA PHE A 9 -5.30 -1.21 20.16
C PHE A 9 -5.25 -0.96 21.67
N PRO A 10 -6.02 0.01 22.19
CA PRO A 10 -6.02 0.33 23.60
C PRO A 10 -6.58 -0.83 24.43
N SER A 11 -5.93 -1.08 25.58
CA SER A 11 -6.41 -2.00 26.61
C SER A 11 -6.57 -1.25 27.94
N LEU A 12 -7.49 -1.72 28.79
CA LEU A 12 -7.68 -1.23 30.15
C LEU A 12 -7.26 -2.35 31.10
N ASP A 13 -6.24 -2.10 31.93
CA ASP A 13 -5.67 -3.09 32.86
C ASP A 13 -5.26 -4.42 32.18
N GLY A 14 -4.79 -4.34 30.93
CA GLY A 14 -4.43 -5.51 30.12
C GLY A 14 -5.62 -6.28 29.53
N VAL A 15 -6.84 -5.81 29.76
CA VAL A 15 -8.06 -6.35 29.16
C VAL A 15 -8.43 -5.50 27.94
N SER A 16 -8.54 -6.15 26.78
CA SER A 16 -9.02 -5.49 25.58
C SER A 16 -10.49 -5.06 25.75
N LEU A 17 -10.78 -3.79 25.45
CA LEU A 17 -12.16 -3.26 25.41
C LEU A 17 -12.98 -3.87 24.26
N ILE A 18 -12.30 -4.44 23.27
CA ILE A 18 -12.89 -5.13 22.13
C ILE A 18 -12.74 -6.63 22.34
N PRO A 19 -13.80 -7.44 22.17
CA PRO A 19 -13.66 -8.90 22.21
C PRO A 19 -12.56 -9.36 21.26
N THR A 20 -11.59 -10.13 21.79
CA THR A 20 -10.35 -10.49 21.07
C THR A 20 -10.60 -11.13 19.70
N LYS A 21 -11.64 -11.96 19.57
CA LYS A 21 -12.02 -12.59 18.29
C LYS A 21 -12.50 -11.57 17.27
N THR A 22 -13.26 -10.57 17.71
CA THR A 22 -13.74 -9.48 16.84
C THR A 22 -12.58 -8.61 16.39
N LEU A 23 -11.66 -8.30 17.30
CA LEU A 23 -10.48 -7.51 16.98
C LEU A 23 -9.57 -8.23 15.98
N GLN A 24 -9.32 -9.52 16.19
CA GLN A 24 -8.53 -10.33 15.27
C GLN A 24 -9.15 -10.36 13.87
N LEU A 25 -10.46 -10.55 13.76
CA LEU A 25 -11.15 -10.55 12.46
C LEU A 25 -10.97 -9.23 11.71
N ILE A 26 -11.07 -8.09 12.40
CA ILE A 26 -10.88 -6.77 11.80
C ILE A 26 -9.43 -6.59 11.30
N ILE A 27 -8.47 -7.02 12.11
CA ILE A 27 -7.04 -6.99 11.78
C ILE A 27 -6.75 -7.84 10.53
N ASP A 28 -7.31 -9.04 10.47
CA ASP A 28 -7.12 -9.95 9.33
C ASP A 28 -7.68 -9.34 8.05
N ILE A 29 -8.92 -8.82 8.08
CA ILE A 29 -9.56 -8.16 6.92
C ILE A 29 -8.70 -7.00 6.40
N TYR A 30 -8.25 -6.11 7.29
CA TYR A 30 -7.46 -4.97 6.91
C TYR A 30 -6.10 -5.40 6.33
N ASN A 31 -5.41 -6.34 6.98
CA ASN A 31 -4.10 -6.80 6.54
C ASN A 31 -4.15 -7.53 5.20
N ASP A 32 -5.23 -8.27 4.93
CA ASP A 32 -5.48 -8.91 3.63
C ASP A 32 -5.68 -7.87 2.51
N GLU A 33 -6.40 -6.78 2.79
CA GLU A 33 -6.57 -5.68 1.84
C GLU A 33 -5.24 -4.98 1.53
N VAL A 34 -4.45 -4.68 2.56
CA VAL A 34 -3.10 -4.10 2.40
C VAL A 34 -2.20 -5.00 1.56
N GLU A 35 -2.21 -6.30 1.81
CA GLU A 35 -1.41 -7.27 1.06
C GLU A 35 -1.84 -7.35 -0.41
N LYS A 36 -3.14 -7.32 -0.67
CA LYS A 36 -3.70 -7.30 -2.02
C LYS A 36 -3.31 -6.02 -2.78
N GLU A 37 -3.39 -4.86 -2.14
CA GLU A 37 -2.94 -3.59 -2.73
C GLU A 37 -1.45 -3.62 -3.05
N MET A 38 -0.63 -4.09 -2.12
CA MET A 38 0.81 -4.20 -2.30
C MET A 38 1.18 -5.14 -3.46
N TYR A 39 0.52 -6.31 -3.55
CA TYR A 39 0.70 -7.24 -4.66
C TYR A 39 0.33 -6.63 -6.01
N ASN A 40 -0.78 -5.90 -6.08
CA ASN A 40 -1.21 -5.21 -7.30
C ASN A 40 -0.21 -4.11 -7.71
N PHE A 41 0.28 -3.33 -6.75
CA PHE A 41 1.28 -2.30 -7.00
C PHE A 41 2.59 -2.91 -7.52
N GLU A 42 3.10 -3.95 -6.87
CA GLU A 42 4.32 -4.64 -7.29
C GLU A 42 4.21 -5.17 -8.72
N ASN A 43 3.08 -5.81 -9.05
CA ASN A 43 2.82 -6.28 -10.41
C ASN A 43 2.73 -5.15 -11.43
N ALA A 44 2.10 -4.02 -11.08
CA ALA A 44 2.03 -2.85 -11.94
C ALA A 44 3.43 -2.26 -12.21
N VAL A 45 4.27 -2.16 -11.18
CA VAL A 45 5.66 -1.70 -11.30
C VAL A 45 6.48 -2.65 -12.17
N LYS A 46 6.41 -3.98 -11.93
CA LYS A 46 7.09 -4.98 -12.75
C LYS A 46 6.67 -4.91 -14.22
N LYS A 47 5.36 -4.79 -14.47
CA LYS A 47 4.83 -4.62 -15.84
C LYS A 47 5.35 -3.34 -16.49
N LYS A 48 5.33 -2.21 -15.79
CA LYS A 48 5.83 -0.94 -16.30
C LYS A 48 7.33 -1.02 -16.62
N ALA A 49 8.13 -1.60 -15.72
CA ALA A 49 9.56 -1.82 -15.93
C ALA A 49 9.84 -2.70 -17.17
N HIS A 50 9.05 -3.76 -17.36
CA HIS A 50 9.16 -4.61 -18.55
C HIS A 50 8.87 -3.83 -19.84
N LEU A 51 7.80 -3.02 -19.87
CA LEU A 51 7.46 -2.19 -21.02
C LEU A 51 8.53 -1.13 -21.33
N ILE A 52 9.14 -0.53 -20.29
CA ILE A 52 10.27 0.40 -20.45
C ILE A 52 11.45 -0.32 -21.11
N LYS A 53 11.79 -1.52 -20.64
CA LYS A 53 12.87 -2.33 -21.21
C LYS A 53 12.62 -2.72 -22.68
N GLU A 54 11.36 -2.96 -23.05
CA GLU A 54 10.95 -3.21 -24.44
C GLU A 54 10.85 -1.93 -25.30
N GLY A 55 11.10 -0.74 -24.73
CA GLY A 55 10.93 0.54 -25.43
C GLY A 55 9.48 0.93 -25.72
N LYS A 56 8.50 0.22 -25.10
CA LYS A 56 7.06 0.46 -25.27
C LYS A 56 6.49 1.46 -24.27
N ALA A 57 7.28 1.86 -23.27
CA ALA A 57 6.92 2.89 -22.31
C ALA A 57 8.15 3.79 -22.02
N LYS A 58 7.90 5.07 -21.74
CA LYS A 58 8.96 6.03 -21.38
C LYS A 58 9.31 5.91 -19.89
N ALA A 59 10.60 5.88 -19.58
CA ALA A 59 11.09 6.22 -18.25
C ALA A 59 11.31 7.73 -18.21
N TYR A 60 10.71 8.40 -17.23
CA TYR A 60 10.92 9.83 -17.02
C TYR A 60 12.17 10.04 -16.17
N SER A 61 12.98 11.05 -16.49
CA SER A 61 13.93 11.59 -15.51
C SER A 61 13.20 12.35 -14.42
N ASP A 62 13.90 12.70 -13.34
CA ASP A 62 13.32 13.50 -12.25
C ASP A 62 12.80 14.84 -12.78
N ASP A 63 13.57 15.54 -13.63
CA ASP A 63 13.15 16.81 -14.25
C ASP A 63 11.87 16.64 -15.09
N GLU A 64 11.81 15.61 -15.94
CA GLU A 64 10.63 15.33 -16.76
C GLU A 64 9.40 14.95 -15.92
N PHE A 65 9.62 14.35 -14.75
CA PHE A 65 8.55 14.02 -13.82
C PHE A 65 7.98 15.28 -13.16
N PHE A 66 8.83 16.20 -12.70
CA PHE A 66 8.37 17.48 -12.11
C PHE A 66 7.67 18.36 -13.16
N GLU A 67 8.19 18.45 -14.38
CA GLU A 67 7.50 19.15 -15.47
C GLU A 67 6.12 18.56 -15.79
N LEU A 68 5.95 17.25 -15.58
CA LEU A 68 4.66 16.58 -15.77
C LEU A 68 3.70 16.89 -14.62
N LEU A 69 4.18 16.91 -13.37
CA LEU A 69 3.36 17.31 -12.22
C LEU A 69 2.84 18.74 -12.36
N ASP A 70 3.73 19.68 -12.70
CA ASP A 70 3.37 21.09 -12.94
C ASP A 70 2.31 21.23 -14.03
N ARG A 71 2.39 20.40 -15.08
CA ARG A 71 1.43 20.40 -16.20
C ARG A 71 0.06 19.83 -15.80
N GLU A 72 0.04 18.80 -14.97
CA GLU A 72 -1.19 18.15 -14.48
C GLU A 72 -1.81 18.90 -13.29
N GLY A 73 -1.12 19.92 -12.75
CA GLY A 73 -1.60 20.75 -11.64
C GLY A 73 -1.53 20.04 -10.27
N LEU A 74 -0.55 19.14 -10.11
CA LEU A 74 -0.28 18.37 -8.89
C LEU A 74 0.86 18.95 -8.05
#